data_AF-A0A1M5AZT3-F1
#
_entry.id   AF-A0A1M5AZT3-F1
#
_cell.length_a   1.000
_cell.length_b   1.000
_cell.length_c   1.000
_cell.angle_alpha   90.00
_cell.angle_beta   90.00
_cell.angle_gamma   90.00
#
_symmetry.space_group_name_H-M   'P 1'
#
loop_
_entity.id
_entity.type
_entity.pdbx_description
1 polymer ?
#
loop_
_entity_poly.entity_id
_entity_poly.type
_entity_poly.pdbx_seq_one_letter_code
_entity_poly.pdbx_strand_id
1 'polypeptide(L)'
;MQARKLWPLLACLALPVAAQDVMRSVELPAHRALMSQSAGQSLTPFESDGCSGGMSASWRLVADTFPSFAAVYEAHPPWESCCVTHDRAYHDAGGAVTPEASFDARLAADRALRQCVKDFGAAQAEDYAARYDMTPQQVISAMSITAEAMYMAVRFGGGPCTGLPWRWGFGYPDCSIFAAGSSGQEQERSPARD
;
A
#
# COMPACT_ATOMS: atom_id res chain seq x y z
N MET A 1 46.86 18.09 29.97
CA MET A 1 45.70 17.24 29.62
C MET A 1 44.51 18.14 29.35
N GLN A 2 44.15 18.35 28.08
CA GLN A 2 43.01 19.19 27.68
C GLN A 2 41.86 18.29 27.26
N ALA A 3 40.77 18.32 28.02
CA ALA A 3 39.53 17.66 27.66
C ALA A 3 38.88 18.40 26.48
N ARG A 4 39.00 17.84 25.27
CA ARG A 4 38.21 18.29 24.12
C ARG A 4 36.78 17.77 24.26
N LYS A 5 35.87 18.73 24.43
CA LYS A 5 34.42 18.55 24.46
C LYS A 5 33.95 17.82 23.20
N LEU A 6 33.41 16.61 23.36
CA LEU A 6 32.70 15.87 22.33
C LEU A 6 31.20 16.10 22.51
N TRP A 7 30.66 17.11 21.84
CA TRP A 7 29.26 17.15 21.41
C TRP A 7 29.15 18.16 20.27
N PRO A 8 28.48 17.86 19.13
CA PRO A 8 27.21 17.13 19.06
C PRO A 8 27.19 15.99 18.02
N LEU A 9 26.76 14.80 18.43
CA LEU A 9 26.39 13.69 17.53
C LEU A 9 24.87 13.45 17.49
N LEU A 10 24.07 14.33 18.12
CA LEU A 10 22.62 14.15 18.29
C LEU A 10 21.73 14.75 17.20
N ALA A 11 22.29 15.31 16.11
CA ALA A 11 21.47 15.96 15.08
C ALA A 11 20.91 15.00 14.00
N CYS A 12 21.36 13.74 13.94
CA CYS A 12 20.99 12.82 12.84
C CYS A 12 19.79 11.90 13.12
N LEU A 13 19.20 11.94 14.33
CA LEU A 13 18.09 11.05 14.69
C LEU A 13 16.69 11.65 14.46
N ALA A 14 16.57 12.95 14.17
CA ALA A 14 15.28 13.64 14.04
C ALA A 14 14.65 13.56 12.63
N LEU A 15 15.40 13.12 11.62
CA LEU A 15 14.95 13.09 10.22
C LEU A 15 13.75 12.16 9.91
N PRO A 16 13.63 10.95 10.48
CA PRO A 16 12.57 10.02 10.06
C PRO A 16 11.19 10.40 10.60
N VAL A 17 11.11 11.04 11.77
CA VAL A 17 9.83 11.48 12.36
C VAL A 17 9.27 12.66 11.56
N ALA A 18 10.10 13.68 11.29
CA ALA A 18 9.68 14.84 10.51
C ALA A 18 9.17 14.49 9.10
N ALA A 19 9.78 13.50 8.44
CA ALA A 19 9.33 13.04 7.13
C ALA A 19 7.94 12.35 7.17
N GLN A 20 7.65 11.60 8.23
CA GLN A 20 6.34 10.96 8.41
C GLN A 20 5.25 11.99 8.74
N ASP A 21 5.55 12.99 9.55
CA ASP A 21 4.63 14.08 9.86
C ASP A 21 4.27 14.91 8.62
N VAL A 22 5.26 15.20 7.77
CA VAL A 22 5.02 15.85 6.48
C VAL A 22 4.12 15.00 5.60
N MET A 23 4.43 13.70 5.44
CA MET A 23 3.59 12.80 4.64
C MET A 23 2.16 12.69 5.19
N ARG A 24 2.00 12.65 6.51
CA ARG A 24 0.68 12.68 7.16
C ARG A 24 -0.09 13.93 6.80
N SER A 25 0.54 15.11 6.87
CA SER A 25 -0.13 16.38 6.52
C SER A 25 -0.57 16.44 5.06
N VAL A 26 0.19 15.82 4.14
CA VAL A 26 -0.12 15.77 2.71
C VAL A 26 -1.27 14.79 2.42
N GLU A 27 -1.32 13.65 3.09
CA GLU A 27 -2.32 12.59 2.81
C GLU A 27 -3.64 12.76 3.56
N LEU A 28 -3.63 13.42 4.73
CA LEU A 28 -4.83 13.58 5.57
C LEU A 28 -6.06 14.18 4.86
N PRO A 29 -5.94 15.17 3.94
CA PRO A 29 -7.09 15.66 3.19
C PRO A 29 -7.82 14.55 2.41
N ALA A 30 -7.08 13.61 1.81
CA ALA A 30 -7.63 12.49 1.07
C ALA A 30 -8.26 11.43 1.98
N HIS A 31 -7.65 11.16 3.14
CA HIS A 31 -8.30 10.33 4.16
C HIS A 31 -9.60 10.96 4.69
N ARG A 32 -9.63 12.28 4.90
CA ARG A 32 -10.84 12.99 5.30
C ARG A 32 -11.95 12.86 4.25
N ALA A 33 -11.60 13.03 2.98
CA ALA A 33 -12.51 12.87 1.86
C ALA A 33 -13.06 11.44 1.75
N LEU A 34 -12.21 10.42 1.92
CA LEU A 34 -12.63 9.03 1.91
C LEU A 34 -13.61 8.75 3.05
N MET A 35 -13.27 9.11 4.29
CA MET A 35 -14.12 8.84 5.47
C MET A 35 -15.46 9.57 5.41
N SER A 36 -15.50 10.80 4.87
CA SER A 36 -16.77 11.53 4.73
C SER A 36 -17.67 10.96 3.63
N GLN A 37 -17.11 10.52 2.51
CA GLN A 37 -17.87 10.04 1.34
C GLN A 37 -18.23 8.54 1.42
N SER A 38 -17.48 7.76 2.21
CA SER A 38 -17.78 6.34 2.46
C SER A 38 -18.75 6.12 3.63
N ALA A 39 -19.05 7.16 4.42
CA ALA A 39 -19.93 7.04 5.58
C ALA A 39 -21.33 6.50 5.17
N GLY A 40 -21.69 5.35 5.72
CA GLY A 40 -22.96 4.67 5.44
C GLY A 40 -23.03 3.92 4.10
N GLN A 41 -21.93 3.88 3.34
CA GLN A 41 -21.84 3.09 2.11
C GLN A 41 -21.46 1.64 2.42
N SER A 42 -21.98 0.71 1.62
CA SER A 42 -21.56 -0.69 1.65
C SER A 42 -20.30 -0.89 0.81
N LEU A 43 -19.41 -1.78 1.28
CA LEU A 43 -18.29 -2.25 0.48
C LEU A 43 -18.79 -3.06 -0.71
N THR A 44 -18.11 -2.92 -1.85
CA THR A 44 -18.21 -3.88 -2.95
C THR A 44 -17.68 -5.25 -2.52
N PRO A 45 -17.98 -6.33 -3.27
CA PRO A 45 -17.30 -7.60 -3.08
C PRO A 45 -15.78 -7.43 -3.22
N PHE A 46 -15.03 -8.15 -2.40
CA PHE A 46 -13.57 -8.12 -2.46
C PHE A 46 -13.06 -8.81 -3.73
N GLU A 47 -12.22 -8.10 -4.48
CA GLU A 47 -11.44 -8.62 -5.60
C GLU A 47 -9.96 -8.25 -5.41
N SER A 48 -9.06 -9.12 -5.87
CA SER A 48 -7.61 -8.89 -5.87
C SER A 48 -7.03 -9.46 -7.15
N ASP A 49 -6.14 -8.70 -7.78
CA ASP A 49 -5.39 -9.14 -8.96
C ASP A 49 -4.03 -9.78 -8.60
N GLY A 50 -3.72 -9.88 -7.30
CA GLY A 50 -2.43 -10.31 -6.76
C GLY A 50 -1.59 -9.10 -6.33
N CYS A 51 -0.33 -9.05 -6.74
CA CYS A 51 0.44 -7.80 -6.63
C CYS A 51 -0.06 -6.80 -7.69
N SER A 52 -0.74 -5.76 -7.20
CA SER A 52 -1.43 -4.65 -7.88
C SER A 52 -0.77 -4.08 -9.14
N GLY A 53 -1.58 -3.40 -9.96
CA GLY A 53 -1.13 -2.60 -11.11
C GLY A 53 -0.94 -3.39 -12.39
N GLY A 54 -1.54 -4.58 -12.49
CA GLY A 54 -1.36 -5.48 -13.63
C GLY A 54 0.00 -6.19 -13.65
N MET A 55 0.83 -6.08 -12.61
CA MET A 55 2.10 -6.80 -12.50
C MET A 55 1.88 -8.31 -12.49
N SER A 56 0.92 -8.79 -11.70
CA SER A 56 0.62 -10.23 -11.64
C SER A 56 -0.02 -10.74 -12.93
N ALA A 57 -0.90 -9.94 -13.55
CA ALA A 57 -1.47 -10.28 -14.86
C ALA A 57 -0.39 -10.32 -15.97
N SER A 58 0.53 -9.36 -15.98
CA SER A 58 1.66 -9.33 -16.92
C SER A 58 2.63 -10.48 -16.67
N TRP A 59 2.88 -10.83 -15.40
CA TRP A 59 3.70 -11.98 -15.02
C TRP A 59 3.10 -13.29 -15.53
N ARG A 60 1.80 -13.51 -15.27
CA ARG A 60 1.06 -14.68 -15.77
C ARG A 60 1.11 -14.75 -17.29
N LEU A 61 0.88 -13.64 -18.00
CA LEU A 61 0.99 -13.59 -19.46
C LEU A 61 2.38 -14.04 -19.95
N VAL A 62 3.46 -13.54 -19.33
CA VAL A 62 4.83 -13.95 -19.69
C VAL A 62 5.07 -15.42 -19.35
N ALA A 63 4.64 -15.88 -18.17
CA ALA A 63 4.79 -17.27 -17.74
C ALA A 63 4.04 -18.26 -18.64
N ASP A 64 2.80 -17.95 -19.02
CA ASP A 64 1.98 -18.75 -19.93
C ASP A 64 2.56 -18.79 -21.35
N THR A 65 3.17 -17.68 -21.79
CA THR A 65 3.78 -17.58 -23.14
C THR A 65 5.13 -18.29 -23.22
N PHE A 66 5.89 -18.32 -22.13
CA PHE A 66 7.26 -18.84 -22.11
C PHE A 66 7.41 -19.92 -21.02
N PRO A 67 7.19 -21.21 -21.34
CA PRO A 67 7.27 -22.30 -20.37
C PRO A 67 8.62 -22.39 -19.64
N SER A 68 9.72 -22.01 -20.29
CA SER A 68 11.05 -21.92 -19.67
C SER A 68 11.15 -20.79 -18.64
N PHE A 69 10.42 -19.69 -18.83
CA PHE A 69 10.31 -18.62 -17.84
C PHE A 69 9.52 -19.12 -16.63
N ALA A 70 8.36 -19.75 -16.84
CA ALA A 70 7.56 -20.32 -15.75
C ALA A 70 8.30 -21.43 -14.98
N ALA A 71 9.09 -22.24 -15.67
CA ALA A 71 9.92 -23.29 -15.05
C ALA A 71 11.02 -22.70 -14.15
N VAL A 72 11.50 -21.50 -14.46
CA VAL A 72 12.50 -20.80 -13.66
C VAL A 72 11.82 -19.97 -12.57
N TYR A 73 10.90 -19.07 -12.93
CA TYR A 73 10.38 -18.00 -12.08
C TYR A 73 8.94 -18.21 -11.56
N GLU A 74 8.35 -19.38 -11.81
CA GLU A 74 6.99 -19.77 -11.39
C GLU A 74 5.86 -18.97 -12.09
N ALA A 75 4.65 -19.51 -12.05
CA ALA A 75 3.48 -18.93 -12.73
C ALA A 75 2.95 -17.64 -12.07
N HIS A 76 3.31 -17.43 -10.80
CA HIS A 76 2.91 -16.29 -9.98
C HIS A 76 4.12 -15.79 -9.19
N PRO A 77 4.17 -14.51 -8.82
CA PRO A 77 5.14 -14.04 -7.85
C PRO A 77 4.97 -14.86 -6.56
N PRO A 78 6.02 -15.48 -6.02
CA PRO A 78 5.85 -16.46 -4.96
C PRO A 78 5.47 -15.81 -3.61
N TRP A 79 5.51 -14.48 -3.51
CA TRP A 79 4.97 -13.67 -2.40
C TRP A 79 3.57 -13.08 -2.68
N GLU A 80 2.83 -13.54 -3.68
CA GLU A 80 1.50 -13.02 -4.05
C GLU A 80 0.52 -13.00 -2.87
N SER A 81 0.62 -13.96 -1.94
CA SER A 81 -0.19 -13.98 -0.71
C SER A 81 0.01 -12.73 0.18
N CYS A 82 1.21 -12.14 0.18
CA CYS A 82 1.48 -10.88 0.87
C CYS A 82 0.68 -9.73 0.24
N CYS A 83 0.58 -9.72 -1.09
CA CYS A 83 -0.19 -8.72 -1.83
C CYS A 83 -1.69 -8.87 -1.63
N VAL A 84 -2.23 -10.10 -1.69
CA VAL A 84 -3.67 -10.35 -1.42
C VAL A 84 -4.07 -9.91 0.01
N THR A 85 -3.16 -10.09 0.98
CA THR A 85 -3.39 -9.63 2.35
C THR A 85 -3.40 -8.10 2.43
N HIS A 86 -2.50 -7.44 1.71
CA HIS A 86 -2.43 -5.97 1.61
C HIS A 86 -3.67 -5.40 0.92
N ASP A 87 -4.08 -5.98 -0.21
CA ASP A 87 -5.30 -5.61 -0.94
C ASP A 87 -6.54 -5.69 -0.05
N ARG A 88 -6.62 -6.69 0.84
CA ARG A 88 -7.75 -6.82 1.77
C ARG A 88 -7.84 -5.65 2.74
N ALA A 89 -6.70 -5.21 3.28
CA ALA A 89 -6.66 -4.01 4.13
C ALA A 89 -6.97 -2.74 3.31
N TYR A 90 -6.52 -2.70 2.05
CA TYR A 90 -6.81 -1.59 1.15
C TYR A 90 -8.29 -1.51 0.77
N HIS A 91 -8.95 -2.65 0.59
CA HIS A 91 -10.34 -2.73 0.19
C HIS A 91 -11.27 -2.03 1.18
N ASP A 92 -11.15 -2.35 2.47
CA ASP A 92 -12.04 -1.84 3.52
C ASP A 92 -11.47 -0.63 4.29
N ALA A 93 -10.37 -0.06 3.79
CA ALA A 93 -9.62 1.00 4.46
C ALA A 93 -9.20 0.63 5.90
N GLY A 94 -8.87 -0.64 6.13
CA GLY A 94 -8.48 -1.19 7.43
C GLY A 94 -9.58 -1.10 8.48
N GLY A 95 -10.85 -1.02 8.05
CA GLY A 95 -12.00 -0.81 8.94
C GLY A 95 -12.00 0.54 9.66
N ALA A 96 -11.21 1.50 9.22
CA ALA A 96 -11.10 2.80 9.88
C ALA A 96 -12.38 3.64 9.70
N VAL A 97 -12.76 4.36 10.75
CA VAL A 97 -13.92 5.26 10.76
C VAL A 97 -13.55 6.74 10.97
N THR A 98 -12.27 7.02 11.23
CA THR A 98 -11.74 8.39 11.34
C THR A 98 -10.58 8.60 10.37
N PRO A 99 -10.34 9.84 9.89
CA PRO A 99 -9.25 10.12 8.96
C PRO A 99 -7.87 9.72 9.51
N GLU A 100 -7.63 9.97 10.79
CA GLU A 100 -6.39 9.62 11.48
C GLU A 100 -6.20 8.11 11.56
N ALA A 101 -7.23 7.37 11.99
CA ALA A 101 -7.19 5.91 12.03
C ALA A 101 -7.01 5.33 10.62
N SER A 102 -7.59 5.96 9.59
CA SER A 102 -7.45 5.55 8.20
C SER A 102 -6.01 5.71 7.70
N PHE A 103 -5.36 6.82 8.04
CA PHE A 103 -3.94 7.02 7.73
C PHE A 103 -3.05 5.99 8.45
N ASP A 104 -3.29 5.79 9.75
CA ASP A 104 -2.50 4.86 10.57
C ASP A 104 -2.68 3.41 10.12
N ALA A 105 -3.91 3.01 9.76
CA ALA A 105 -4.22 1.69 9.21
C ALA A 105 -3.54 1.46 7.86
N ARG A 106 -3.52 2.46 6.98
CA ARG A 106 -2.81 2.37 5.70
C ARG A 106 -1.30 2.20 5.91
N LEU A 107 -0.71 3.03 6.76
CA LEU A 107 0.71 2.93 7.08
C LEU A 107 1.06 1.56 7.68
N ALA A 108 0.19 1.00 8.52
CA ALA A 108 0.35 -0.33 9.07
C ALA A 108 0.26 -1.42 7.98
N ALA A 109 -0.72 -1.33 7.07
CA ALA A 109 -0.85 -2.25 5.94
C ALA A 109 0.40 -2.24 5.04
N ASP A 110 0.90 -1.06 4.68
CA ASP A 110 2.09 -0.90 3.84
C ASP A 110 3.34 -1.50 4.50
N ARG A 111 3.50 -1.28 5.81
CA ARG A 111 4.59 -1.90 6.58
C ARG A 111 4.44 -3.41 6.70
N ALA A 112 3.21 -3.91 6.85
CA ALA A 112 2.93 -5.33 6.91
C ALA A 112 3.28 -6.03 5.59
N LEU A 113 2.95 -5.42 4.45
CA LEU A 113 3.36 -5.90 3.12
C LEU A 113 4.89 -6.00 3.02
N ARG A 114 5.60 -4.91 3.36
CA ARG A 114 7.07 -4.88 3.36
C ARG A 114 7.67 -5.98 4.21
N GLN A 115 7.14 -6.20 5.41
CA GLN A 115 7.64 -7.23 6.31
C GLN A 115 7.34 -8.63 5.79
N CYS A 116 6.13 -8.89 5.30
CA CYS A 116 5.73 -10.17 4.73
C CYS A 116 6.66 -10.60 3.58
N VAL A 117 7.01 -9.69 2.68
CA VAL A 117 7.92 -9.97 1.55
C VAL A 117 9.35 -10.28 2.03
N LYS A 118 9.83 -9.60 3.09
CA LYS A 118 11.12 -9.90 3.71
C LYS A 118 11.13 -11.27 4.38
N ASP A 119 10.08 -11.57 5.14
CA ASP A 119 9.95 -12.84 5.85
C ASP A 119 9.85 -14.00 4.88
N PHE A 120 9.12 -13.83 3.77
CA PHE A 120 9.11 -14.77 2.66
C PHE A 120 10.53 -15.02 2.14
N GLY A 121 11.30 -13.96 1.86
CA GLY A 121 12.67 -14.09 1.36
C GLY A 121 13.61 -14.80 2.33
N ALA A 122 13.45 -14.56 3.64
CA ALA A 122 14.22 -15.25 4.67
C ALA A 122 13.82 -16.74 4.78
N ALA A 123 12.53 -17.04 4.71
CA ALA A 123 12.02 -18.40 4.81
C ALA A 123 12.41 -19.27 3.60
N GLN A 124 12.53 -18.68 2.41
CA GLN A 124 12.84 -19.37 1.16
C GLN A 124 14.32 -19.29 0.76
N ALA A 125 15.17 -18.69 1.60
CA ALA A 125 16.53 -18.32 1.24
C ALA A 125 17.37 -19.52 0.78
N GLU A 126 17.31 -20.65 1.50
CA GLU A 126 18.07 -21.86 1.18
C GLU A 126 17.58 -22.53 -0.10
N ASP A 127 16.26 -22.68 -0.25
CA ASP A 127 15.65 -23.35 -1.41
C ASP A 127 15.93 -22.57 -2.70
N TYR A 128 15.82 -21.23 -2.64
CA TYR A 128 16.05 -20.37 -3.79
C TYR A 128 17.55 -20.24 -4.10
N ALA A 129 18.40 -20.23 -3.08
CA ALA A 129 19.85 -20.25 -3.25
C ALA A 129 20.29 -21.48 -4.07
N ALA A 130 19.80 -22.67 -3.68
CA ALA A 130 20.08 -23.91 -4.39
C ALA A 130 19.53 -23.91 -5.82
N ARG A 131 18.32 -23.37 -6.03
CA ARG A 131 17.66 -23.37 -7.35
C ARG A 131 18.31 -22.42 -8.36
N TYR A 132 18.79 -21.26 -7.91
CA TYR A 132 19.25 -20.19 -8.80
C TYR A 132 20.78 -19.97 -8.76
N ASP A 133 21.54 -20.91 -8.20
CA ASP A 133 23.01 -20.80 -8.03
C ASP A 133 23.41 -19.49 -7.34
N MET A 134 22.71 -19.19 -6.24
CA MET A 134 22.92 -18.03 -5.39
C MET A 134 23.30 -18.46 -3.98
N THR A 135 23.75 -17.52 -3.16
CA THR A 135 23.85 -17.70 -1.71
C THR A 135 22.53 -17.31 -1.02
N PRO A 136 22.19 -17.90 0.15
CA PRO A 136 21.01 -17.49 0.91
C PRO A 136 20.98 -15.99 1.21
N GLN A 137 22.16 -15.40 1.47
CA GLN A 137 22.29 -13.96 1.71
C GLN A 137 21.94 -13.11 0.48
N GLN A 138 22.25 -13.57 -0.74
CA GLN A 138 21.85 -12.89 -1.96
C GLN A 138 20.32 -12.91 -2.13
N VAL A 139 19.67 -14.03 -1.86
CA VAL A 139 18.19 -14.15 -1.90
C VAL A 139 17.55 -13.19 -0.90
N ILE A 140 18.00 -13.20 0.37
CA ILE A 140 17.51 -12.31 1.42
C ILE A 140 17.68 -10.84 1.03
N SER A 141 18.83 -10.49 0.44
CA SER A 141 19.12 -9.12 0.02
C SER A 141 18.24 -8.68 -1.14
N ALA A 142 18.05 -9.54 -2.15
CA ALA A 142 17.18 -9.28 -3.29
C ALA A 142 15.72 -9.08 -2.84
N MET A 143 15.20 -9.97 -2.00
CA MET A 143 13.85 -9.85 -1.46
C MET A 143 13.67 -8.63 -0.55
N SER A 144 14.71 -8.25 0.20
CA SER A 144 14.69 -7.02 0.98
C SER A 144 14.58 -5.78 0.09
N ILE A 145 15.35 -5.70 -1.00
CA ILE A 145 15.27 -4.60 -1.97
C ILE A 145 13.88 -4.55 -2.62
N THR A 146 13.35 -5.70 -3.03
CA THR A 146 11.99 -5.81 -3.58
C THR A 146 10.95 -5.30 -2.58
N ALA A 147 11.04 -5.70 -1.31
CA ALA A 147 10.14 -5.23 -0.26
C ALA A 147 10.21 -3.71 -0.04
N GLU A 148 11.40 -3.11 -0.08
CA GLU A 148 11.54 -1.64 -0.02
C GLU A 148 10.90 -0.96 -1.23
N ALA A 149 11.13 -1.46 -2.44
CA ALA A 149 10.57 -0.91 -3.66
C ALA A 149 9.04 -0.98 -3.64
N MET A 150 8.48 -2.12 -3.25
CA MET A 150 7.03 -2.30 -3.08
C MET A 150 6.46 -1.34 -2.05
N TYR A 151 7.10 -1.20 -0.88
CA TYR A 151 6.68 -0.25 0.15
C TYR A 151 6.59 1.17 -0.42
N MET A 152 7.63 1.63 -1.13
CA MET A 152 7.62 2.96 -1.72
C MET A 152 6.52 3.10 -2.79
N ALA A 153 6.33 2.08 -3.63
CA ALA A 153 5.28 2.08 -4.65
C ALA A 153 3.87 2.25 -4.05
N VAL A 154 3.52 1.50 -3.00
CA VAL A 154 2.19 1.58 -2.36
C VAL A 154 2.00 2.87 -1.54
N ARG A 155 3.08 3.42 -0.97
CA ARG A 155 3.04 4.74 -0.29
C ARG A 155 2.66 5.86 -1.26
N PHE A 156 3.23 5.89 -2.45
CA PHE A 156 2.96 6.95 -3.43
C PHE A 156 1.77 6.67 -4.35
N GLY A 157 1.60 5.43 -4.81
CA GLY A 157 0.59 5.05 -5.79
C GLY A 157 -0.74 4.59 -5.20
N GLY A 158 -0.78 4.28 -3.90
CA GLY A 158 -1.96 3.70 -3.23
C GLY A 158 -2.84 4.71 -2.49
N GLY A 159 -2.72 6.01 -2.76
CA GLY A 159 -3.44 7.06 -2.04
C GLY A 159 -4.96 6.96 -2.16
N PRO A 160 -5.75 7.35 -1.13
CA PRO A 160 -7.20 7.44 -1.25
C PRO A 160 -7.63 8.52 -2.24
N CYS A 161 -8.83 8.40 -2.80
CA CYS A 161 -9.45 9.39 -3.70
C CYS A 161 -8.61 9.75 -4.94
N THR A 162 -7.83 8.79 -5.45
CA THR A 162 -7.03 8.94 -6.68
C THR A 162 -7.75 8.48 -7.95
N GLY A 163 -8.90 7.79 -7.81
CA GLY A 163 -9.60 7.12 -8.91
C GLY A 163 -8.91 5.85 -9.44
N LEU A 164 -7.78 5.45 -8.84
CA LEU A 164 -7.10 4.22 -9.20
C LEU A 164 -7.87 3.00 -8.63
N PRO A 165 -7.91 1.86 -9.34
CA PRO A 165 -8.66 0.69 -8.91
C PRO A 165 -8.00 -0.05 -7.72
N TRP A 166 -6.73 0.26 -7.41
CA TRP A 166 -5.98 -0.25 -6.25
C TRP A 166 -5.75 0.82 -5.17
N ARG A 167 -6.55 1.89 -5.18
CA ARG A 167 -6.44 2.95 -4.17
C ARG A 167 -6.76 2.44 -2.76
N TRP A 168 -6.25 3.12 -1.74
CA TRP A 168 -6.76 2.93 -0.38
C TRP A 168 -8.28 3.20 -0.31
N GLY A 169 -9.05 2.26 0.21
CA GLY A 169 -10.50 2.25 0.24
C GLY A 169 -11.16 1.90 -1.09
N PHE A 170 -10.53 1.11 -1.96
CA PHE A 170 -11.09 0.78 -3.28
C PHE A 170 -12.41 -0.01 -3.24
N GLY A 171 -12.73 -0.64 -2.10
CA GLY A 171 -14.04 -1.28 -1.90
C GLY A 171 -15.19 -0.29 -1.69
N TYR A 172 -14.89 0.99 -1.43
CA TYR A 172 -15.89 2.05 -1.37
C TYR A 172 -16.12 2.70 -2.75
N PRO A 173 -17.23 3.43 -2.94
CA PRO A 173 -17.39 4.30 -4.11
C PRO A 173 -16.22 5.27 -4.30
N ASP A 174 -16.04 5.77 -5.52
CA ASP A 174 -15.03 6.78 -5.79
C ASP A 174 -15.27 8.03 -4.94
N CYS A 175 -14.16 8.63 -4.49
CA CYS A 175 -14.16 9.84 -3.68
C CYS A 175 -13.24 10.88 -4.30
N SER A 176 -13.50 12.16 -3.98
CA SER A 176 -12.67 13.27 -4.43
C SER A 176 -12.39 14.23 -3.28
N ILE A 177 -11.15 14.75 -3.23
CA ILE A 177 -10.76 15.82 -2.30
C ILE A 177 -11.40 17.17 -2.65
N PHE A 178 -11.97 17.30 -3.85
CA PHE A 178 -12.62 18.51 -4.35
C PHE A 178 -14.15 18.47 -4.21
N ALA A 179 -14.75 17.33 -3.84
CA ALA A 179 -16.20 17.13 -3.82
C ALA A 179 -16.92 17.75 -2.59
N ALA A 180 -16.30 18.68 -1.87
CA ALA A 180 -16.95 19.34 -0.75
C ALA A 180 -18.09 20.26 -1.25
N GLY A 181 -19.34 19.74 -1.28
CA GLY A 181 -20.52 20.61 -1.37
C GLY A 181 -21.83 20.11 -1.98
N SER A 182 -21.98 18.88 -2.47
CA SER A 182 -23.22 18.50 -3.19
C SER A 182 -24.28 17.75 -2.37
N SER A 183 -24.02 17.30 -1.15
CA SER A 183 -25.00 16.49 -0.38
C SER A 183 -25.91 17.29 0.57
N GLY A 184 -26.28 18.53 0.20
CA GLY A 184 -27.13 19.39 1.05
C GLY A 184 -28.11 20.34 0.34
N GLN A 185 -28.34 20.21 -0.97
CA GLN A 185 -29.14 21.18 -1.75
C GLN A 185 -30.17 20.54 -2.69
N GLU A 186 -30.68 19.33 -2.41
CA GLU A 186 -31.75 18.73 -3.24
C GLU A 186 -33.00 18.29 -2.47
N GLN A 187 -33.16 18.76 -1.23
CA GLN A 187 -34.35 18.46 -0.41
C GLN A 187 -35.05 19.71 0.10
N GLU A 188 -35.07 20.80 -0.69
CA GLU A 188 -35.93 21.95 -0.42
C GLU A 188 -36.26 22.76 -1.68
N ARG A 189 -36.60 22.08 -2.79
CA ARG A 189 -37.31 22.72 -3.89
C ARG A 189 -38.79 22.35 -3.83
N SER A 190 -39.48 23.05 -2.93
CA SER A 190 -40.94 23.14 -2.90
C SER A 190 -41.49 23.49 -4.30
N PRO A 191 -42.47 22.76 -4.85
CA PRO A 191 -43.29 23.30 -5.92
C PRO A 191 -44.39 24.14 -5.27
N ALA A 192 -44.20 25.46 -5.28
CA ALA A 192 -45.32 26.37 -5.26
C ALA A 192 -46.16 26.12 -6.53
N ARG A 193 -47.44 25.80 -6.36
CA ARG A 193 -48.47 25.92 -7.40
C ARG A 193 -49.80 26.34 -6.76
N ASP A 194 -50.16 27.57 -7.11
CA ASP A 194 -51.48 28.21 -7.30
C ASP A 194 -52.63 27.93 -6.34
#